data_AF-A0A955UX18-F1
#
_entry.id   AF-A0A955UX18-F1
#
_cell.length_a   1.000
_cell.length_b   1.000
_cell.length_c   1.000
_cell.angle_alpha   90.00
_cell.angle_beta   90.00
_cell.angle_gamma   90.00
#
_symmetry.space_group_name_H-M   'P 1'
#
loop_
_entity.id
_entity.type
_entity.pdbx_description
1 polymer ?
#
loop_
_entity_poly.entity_id
_entity_poly.type
_entity_poly.pdbx_seq_one_letter_code
_entity_poly.pdbx_strand_id
1 'polypeptide(L)'
;MTGRRGPEAKEAERFAAALASATALPVDLVDERWTTVEAERSLREMGQVGKKGRRRRQHVDAVAASLLLRTFLDRLRIEAERGGATR
;
A
#
# COMPACT_ATOMS: atom_id res chain seq x y z
N MET A 1 17.13 1.57 4.63
CA MET A 1 16.42 2.48 5.56
C MET A 1 15.99 1.67 6.78
N THR A 2 16.31 2.13 8.00
CA THR A 2 16.06 1.41 9.25
C THR A 2 14.56 1.34 9.54
N GLY A 3 13.99 0.14 9.70
CA GLY A 3 12.54 -0.13 9.85
C GLY A 3 11.86 0.42 11.11
N ARG A 4 12.32 1.55 11.66
CA ARG A 4 11.69 2.22 12.81
C ARG A 4 10.38 2.89 12.40
N ARG A 5 9.35 2.78 13.25
CA ARG A 5 8.09 3.50 13.11
C ARG A 5 8.38 5.00 13.27
N GLY A 6 8.22 5.76 12.19
CA GLY A 6 8.36 7.22 12.20
C GLY A 6 7.06 7.91 12.65
N PRO A 7 7.06 9.25 12.81
CA PRO A 7 5.85 10.02 13.13
C PRO A 7 4.72 9.78 12.12
N GLU A 8 5.05 9.53 10.85
CA GLU A 8 4.09 9.22 9.78
C GLU A 8 3.31 7.93 10.05
N ALA A 9 3.93 6.91 10.67
CA ALA A 9 3.23 5.68 11.04
C ALA A 9 2.17 5.93 12.12
N LYS A 10 2.44 6.87 13.03
CA LYS A 10 1.51 7.25 14.10
C LYS A 10 0.29 7.98 13.56
N GLU A 11 0.48 8.82 12.53
CA GLU A 11 -0.62 9.48 11.84
C GLU A 11 -1.47 8.49 11.04
N ALA A 12 -0.84 7.50 10.40
CA ALA A 12 -1.56 6.40 9.73
C ALA A 12 -2.43 5.59 10.72
N GLU A 13 -1.89 5.26 11.91
CA GLU A 13 -2.63 4.58 12.97
C GLU A 13 -3.84 5.41 13.45
N ARG A 14 -3.66 6.72 13.64
CA ARG A 14 -4.76 7.64 14.02
C ARG A 14 -5.85 7.72 12.97
N PHE A 15 -5.46 7.83 11.70
CA PHE A 15 -6.40 7.87 10.59
C PHE A 15 -7.18 6.56 10.48
N ALA A 16 -6.51 5.41 10.61
CA ALA A 16 -7.15 4.11 10.60
C ALA A 16 -8.19 3.96 11.72
N ALA A 17 -7.87 4.42 12.94
CA ALA A 17 -8.81 4.42 14.05
C ALA A 17 -10.05 5.31 13.79
N ALA A 18 -9.84 6.51 13.24
CA ALA A 18 -10.93 7.41 12.87
C ALA A 18 -11.82 6.80 11.77
N LEU A 19 -11.21 6.17 10.76
CA LEU A 19 -11.92 5.52 9.66
C LEU A 19 -12.74 4.32 10.14
N ALA A 20 -12.17 3.49 11.02
CA ALA A 20 -12.87 2.36 11.61
C ALA A 20 -14.09 2.83 12.43
N SER A 21 -13.93 3.90 13.21
CA SER A 21 -15.02 4.50 13.98
C SER A 21 -16.12 5.06 13.07
N ALA A 22 -15.75 5.74 11.98
CA ALA A 22 -16.69 6.36 11.07
C ALA A 22 -17.47 5.37 10.19
N THR A 23 -16.87 4.21 9.87
CA THR A 23 -17.44 3.26 8.90
C THR A 23 -17.96 1.96 9.52
N ALA A 24 -17.56 1.65 10.76
CA ALA A 24 -17.78 0.36 11.42
C ALA A 24 -17.25 -0.85 10.61
N LEU A 25 -16.32 -0.61 9.67
CA LEU A 25 -15.67 -1.66 8.89
C LEU A 25 -14.29 -2.00 9.48
N PRO A 26 -13.82 -3.25 9.32
CA PRO A 26 -12.44 -3.61 9.64
C PRO A 26 -11.46 -2.76 8.83
N VAL A 27 -10.45 -2.21 9.51
CA VAL A 27 -9.38 -1.44 8.87
C VAL A 27 -8.05 -2.12 9.14
N ASP A 28 -7.38 -2.54 8.07
CA ASP A 28 -6.04 -3.11 8.12
C ASP A 28 -4.98 -2.07 7.77
N LEU A 29 -3.91 -2.06 8.56
CA LEU A 29 -2.70 -1.28 8.27
C LEU A 29 -1.73 -2.13 7.45
N VAL A 30 -1.22 -1.55 6.36
CA VAL A 30 -0.23 -2.16 5.46
C VAL A 30 1.03 -1.29 5.45
N ASP A 31 2.21 -1.91 5.53
CA ASP A 31 3.50 -1.20 5.47
C ASP A 31 3.84 -0.84 4.01
N GLU A 32 3.64 0.43 3.64
CA GLU A 32 3.85 0.95 2.28
C GLU A 32 5.31 1.29 1.93
N ARG A 33 6.30 0.95 2.77
CA ARG A 33 7.71 1.37 2.62
C ARG A 33 8.37 1.18 1.24
N TRP A 34 7.79 0.38 0.36
CA TRP A 34 8.33 0.08 -0.96
C TRP A 34 7.41 0.49 -2.12
N THR A 35 6.16 0.88 -1.86
CA THR A 35 5.15 1.06 -2.91
C THR A 35 5.45 2.25 -3.80
N THR A 36 5.93 3.37 -3.26
CA THR A 36 6.24 4.57 -4.06
C THR A 36 7.48 4.37 -4.93
N VAL A 37 8.54 3.76 -4.40
CA VAL A 37 9.79 3.52 -5.13
C VAL A 37 9.59 2.46 -6.22
N GLU A 38 8.86 1.38 -5.92
CA GLU A 38 8.47 0.39 -6.94
C GLU A 38 7.54 0.98 -7.99
N ALA A 39 6.50 1.76 -7.60
CA ALA A 39 5.59 2.39 -8.56
C ALA A 39 6.34 3.34 -9.50
N GLU A 40 7.25 4.15 -8.98
CA GLU A 40 8.09 5.02 -9.80
C GLU A 40 9.02 4.27 -10.73
N ARG A 41 9.53 3.11 -10.30
CA ARG A 41 10.38 2.24 -11.12
C ARG A 41 9.57 1.59 -12.24
N SER A 42 8.42 0.99 -11.93
CA SER A 42 7.52 0.38 -12.92
C SER A 42 7.04 1.40 -13.95
N LEU A 43 6.76 2.64 -13.55
CA LEU A 43 6.36 3.70 -14.50
C LEU A 43 7.49 4.19 -15.41
N ARG A 44 8.74 4.17 -14.92
CA ARG A 44 9.93 4.41 -15.75
C ARG A 44 10.13 3.28 -16.75
N GLU A 45 9.96 2.02 -16.32
CA GLU A 45 10.05 0.82 -17.16
C GLU A 45 8.94 0.77 -18.23
N MET A 46 7.74 1.30 -17.94
CA MET A 46 6.63 1.43 -18.90
C MET A 46 6.79 2.58 -19.93
N GLY A 47 7.95 3.23 -20.01
CA GLY A 47 8.25 4.22 -21.06
C GLY A 47 7.44 5.52 -20.98
N GLN A 48 6.83 5.86 -19.84
CA GLN A 48 6.03 7.08 -19.68
C GLN A 48 6.87 8.36 -19.44
N VAL A 49 8.10 8.39 -19.95
CA VAL A 49 9.03 9.52 -19.90
C VAL A 49 8.57 10.57 -20.91
N GLY A 50 7.58 11.40 -20.54
CA GLY A 50 7.13 12.51 -21.38
C GLY A 50 5.74 13.07 -21.10
N LYS A 51 4.91 12.41 -20.28
CA LYS A 51 3.56 12.92 -19.93
C LYS A 51 3.65 13.99 -18.83
N LYS A 52 3.39 15.26 -19.17
CA LYS A 52 3.38 16.41 -18.25
C LYS A 52 2.59 16.12 -16.95
N GLY A 53 3.30 16.21 -15.82
CA GLY A 53 2.80 16.45 -14.46
C GLY A 53 1.58 15.64 -14.00
N ARG A 54 0.38 16.19 -14.21
CA ARG A 54 -0.89 15.70 -13.62
C ARG A 54 -1.27 14.29 -14.08
N ARG A 55 -1.10 13.97 -15.37
CA ARG A 55 -1.39 12.62 -15.89
C ARG A 55 -0.42 11.57 -15.36
N ARG A 56 0.86 11.94 -15.18
CA ARG A 56 1.85 11.07 -14.55
C ARG A 56 1.45 10.77 -13.11
N ARG A 57 1.07 11.79 -12.33
CA ARG A 57 0.67 11.61 -10.92
C ARG A 57 -0.55 10.69 -10.76
N GLN A 58 -1.60 10.88 -11.57
CA GLN A 58 -2.76 9.99 -11.55
C GLN A 58 -2.41 8.52 -11.88
N HIS A 59 -1.49 8.30 -12.82
CA HIS A 59 -0.99 6.95 -13.12
C HIS A 59 -0.14 6.37 -11.99
N VAL A 60 0.71 7.19 -11.34
CA VAL A 60 1.46 6.78 -10.13
C VAL A 60 0.49 6.34 -9.04
N ASP A 61 -0.54 7.15 -8.77
CA ASP A 61 -1.52 6.86 -7.72
C ASP A 61 -2.28 5.56 -8.01
N ALA A 62 -2.67 5.31 -9.26
CA ALA A 62 -3.35 4.08 -9.66
C ALA A 62 -2.44 2.83 -9.53
N VAL A 63 -1.16 2.94 -9.91
CA VAL A 63 -0.19 1.84 -9.76
C VAL A 63 0.08 1.57 -8.29
N ALA A 64 0.26 2.62 -7.48
CA ALA A 64 0.46 2.49 -6.04
C ALA A 64 -0.73 1.82 -5.36
N ALA A 65 -1.97 2.21 -5.70
CA ALA A 65 -3.19 1.57 -5.19
C ALA A 65 -3.26 0.08 -5.56
N SER A 66 -2.85 -0.28 -6.78
CA SER A 66 -2.81 -1.68 -7.23
C SER A 66 -1.76 -2.50 -6.48
N LEU A 67 -0.59 -1.93 -6.20
CA LEU A 67 0.47 -2.57 -5.41
C LEU A 67 0.04 -2.77 -3.95
N LEU A 68 -0.65 -1.79 -3.37
CA LEU A 68 -1.19 -1.87 -2.01
C LEU A 68 -2.21 -3.01 -1.92
N LEU A 69 -3.17 -3.07 -2.85
CA LEU A 69 -4.14 -4.16 -2.91
C LEU A 69 -3.46 -5.52 -3.06
N ARG A 70 -2.47 -5.63 -3.95
CA ARG A 70 -1.71 -6.87 -4.12
C ARG A 70 -1.03 -7.29 -2.82
N THR A 71 -0.37 -6.37 -2.13
CA THR A 71 0.28 -6.61 -0.84
C THR A 71 -0.70 -7.15 0.20
N PHE A 72 -1.90 -6.55 0.26
CA PHE A 72 -2.95 -7.01 1.16
C PHE A 72 -3.45 -8.42 0.82
N LEU A 73 -3.72 -8.70 -0.46
CA LEU A 73 -4.18 -10.02 -0.89
C LEU A 73 -3.13 -11.11 -0.69
N ASP A 74 -1.84 -10.80 -0.95
CA ASP A 74 -0.73 -11.72 -0.71
C ASP A 74 -0.59 -12.04 0.79
N ARG A 75 -0.81 -11.04 1.66
CA ARG A 75 -0.86 -11.27 3.12
C ARG A 75 -2.01 -12.20 3.51
N LEU A 76 -3.23 -11.95 3.03
CA LEU A 76 -4.39 -12.81 3.31
C LEU A 76 -4.16 -14.25 2.84
N ARG A 77 -3.52 -14.42 1.67
CA ARG A 77 -3.15 -15.74 1.15
C ARG A 77 -2.19 -16.47 2.10
N ILE A 78 -1.13 -15.80 2.56
CA ILE A 78 -0.16 -16.39 3.50
C ILE A 78 -0.84 -16.75 4.83
N GLU A 79 -1.73 -15.89 5.33
CA GLU A 79 -2.49 -16.14 6.57
C GLU A 79 -3.42 -17.35 6.41
N ALA A 80 -4.11 -17.48 5.26
CA ALA A 80 -4.94 -18.65 4.94
C ALA A 80 -4.13 -19.95 4.83
N GLU A 81 -2.96 -19.91 4.18
CA GLU A 81 -2.05 -21.06 4.06
C GLU A 81 -1.51 -21.50 5.44
N ARG A 82 -1.20 -20.54 6.33
CA ARG A 82 -0.78 -20.83 7.72
C ARG A 82 -1.91 -21.38 8.58
N GLY A 83 -3.13 -20.86 8.42
CA GLY A 83 -4.32 -21.37 9.11
C GLY A 83 -4.73 -22.76 8.65
N GLY A 84 -4.50 -23.10 7.37
CA GLY A 84 -4.71 -24.43 6.81
C GLY A 84 -3.67 -25.47 7.24
N ALA A 85 -2.43 -25.07 7.52
CA ALA A 85 -1.38 -25.96 8.02
C ALA A 85 -1.55 -26.39 9.49
N THR A 86 -2.51 -25.79 10.21
CA THR A 86 -2.79 -26.07 11.63
C THR A 86 -4.06 -26.91 11.83
N ARG A 87 -4.60 -27.53 10.76
CA ARG A 87 -5.76 -28.43 10.82
C ARG A 87 -5.44 -29.82 10.29
#